data_AF-A0A7C3Z9X2-F1
#
_entry.id   AF-A0A7C3Z9X2-F1
#
_cell.length_a   1.000
_cell.length_b   1.000
_cell.length_c   1.000
_cell.angle_alpha   90.00
_cell.angle_beta   90.00
_cell.angle_gamma   90.00
#
_symmetry.space_group_name_H-M   'P 1'
#
loop_
_entity.id
_entity.type
_entity.pdbx_description
1 polymer ?
#
loop_
_entity_poly.entity_id
_entity_poly.type
_entity_poly.pdbx_seq_one_letter_code
_entity_poly.pdbx_strand_id
1 'polypeptide(L)'
;MRTGLEGGQIKILSRDQVLKIHNAIMKIMSEIGIQLQHEEALKILHDAGANVDFKRQIVKFPESLVMESIRKAPKTIRFCGRDPEEDFTVEGRKVFFGPCS
;
A
#
# COMPACT_ATOMS: atom_id res chain seq x y z
N MET A 1 -13.09 0.35 23.78
CA MET A 1 -12.22 0.78 22.68
C MET A 1 -10.78 0.57 23.09
N ARG A 2 -10.02 -0.25 22.35
CA ARG A 2 -8.64 -0.59 22.70
C ARG A 2 -7.67 0.52 22.28
N THR A 3 -6.80 0.90 23.20
CA THR A 3 -5.74 1.90 22.97
C THR A 3 -4.43 1.19 22.67
N GLY A 4 -3.81 1.52 21.53
CA GLY A 4 -2.50 0.98 21.15
C GLY A 4 -1.37 1.56 22.00
N LEU A 5 -0.22 0.89 22.01
CA LEU A 5 0.98 1.40 22.67
C LEU A 5 1.64 2.51 21.85
N GLU A 6 2.23 3.50 22.52
CA GLU A 6 3.05 4.52 21.85
C GLU A 6 4.36 3.91 21.35
N GLY A 7 4.52 3.87 20.03
CA GLY A 7 5.70 3.36 19.36
C GLY A 7 6.74 4.42 19.00
N GLY A 8 7.85 3.95 18.43
CA GLY A 8 8.90 4.78 17.87
C GLY A 8 9.38 4.24 16.52
N GLN A 9 10.23 5.00 15.83
CA GLN A 9 10.82 4.59 14.55
C GLN A 9 12.34 4.63 14.65
N ILE A 10 13.00 3.49 14.39
CA ILE A 10 14.44 3.45 14.16
C ILE A 10 14.71 3.79 12.69
N LYS A 11 15.54 4.79 12.44
CA LYS A 11 15.88 5.25 11.08
C LYS A 11 17.28 4.79 10.70
N ILE A 12 17.35 3.65 10.02
CA ILE A 12 18.62 3.04 9.57
C ILE A 12 19.08 3.65 8.24
N LEU A 13 18.13 3.99 7.37
CA LEU A 13 18.42 4.55 6.05
C LEU A 13 18.41 6.08 6.07
N SER A 14 19.34 6.69 5.34
CA SER A 14 19.31 8.12 5.05
C SER A 14 18.18 8.47 4.10
N ARG A 15 17.82 9.76 4.04
CA ARG A 15 16.78 10.24 3.12
C ARG A 15 17.12 9.94 1.66
N ASP A 16 18.39 10.07 1.28
CA ASP A 16 18.84 9.80 -0.09
C ASP A 16 18.77 8.30 -0.43
N GLN A 17 19.04 7.43 0.55
CA GLN A 17 18.88 5.98 0.36
C GLN A 17 17.40 5.61 0.16
N VAL A 18 16.49 6.22 0.93
CA VAL A 18 15.05 6.03 0.75
C VAL A 18 14.59 6.51 -0.63
N LEU A 19 15.06 7.68 -1.09
CA LEU A 19 14.75 8.18 -2.43
C LEU A 19 15.28 7.29 -3.55
N LYS A 20 16.50 6.75 -3.40
CA LYS A 20 17.06 5.78 -4.36
C LYS A 20 16.19 4.53 -4.48
N ILE A 21 15.74 3.98 -3.34
CA ILE A 21 14.85 2.82 -3.32
C ILE A 21 13.50 3.16 -3.97
N HIS A 22 12.91 4.30 -3.61
CA HIS A 22 11.65 4.76 -4.19
C HIS A 22 11.72 4.85 -5.73
N ASN A 23 12.74 5.51 -6.26
CA ASN A 23 12.91 5.66 -7.71
C ASN A 23 13.13 4.32 -8.42
N ALA A 24 13.89 3.41 -7.80
CA ALA A 24 14.08 2.06 -8.34
C ALA A 24 12.77 1.27 -8.39
N ILE A 25 11.94 1.37 -7.33
CA ILE A 25 10.62 0.75 -7.30
C ILE A 25 9.72 1.35 -8.38
N MET A 26 9.67 2.68 -8.52
CA MET A 26 8.84 3.33 -9.55
C MET A 26 9.25 2.87 -10.95
N LYS A 27 10.56 2.75 -11.22
CA LYS A 27 11.07 2.22 -12.49
C LYS A 27 10.61 0.77 -12.74
N ILE A 28 10.71 -0.11 -11.73
CA ILE A 28 10.23 -1.50 -11.85
C ILE A 28 8.72 -1.51 -12.13
N MET A 29 7.95 -0.71 -11.39
CA MET A 29 6.49 -0.63 -11.54
C MET A 29 6.08 -0.14 -12.94
N SER A 30 6.79 0.83 -13.51
CA SER A 30 6.47 1.39 -14.82
C SER A 30 7.01 0.58 -16.00
N GLU A 31 8.21 0.00 -15.90
CA GLU A 31 8.88 -0.68 -17.01
C GLU A 31 8.61 -2.19 -17.03
N ILE A 32 8.61 -2.83 -15.87
CA ILE A 32 8.47 -4.28 -15.72
C ILE A 32 7.03 -4.64 -15.37
N GLY A 33 6.48 -4.00 -14.34
CA GLY A 33 5.12 -4.25 -13.84
C GLY A 33 5.00 -5.48 -12.94
N ILE A 34 3.75 -5.89 -12.70
CA ILE A 34 3.37 -7.02 -11.84
C ILE A 34 2.49 -7.97 -12.66
N GLN A 35 2.72 -9.27 -12.54
CA GLN A 35 1.82 -10.27 -13.11
C GLN A 35 0.61 -10.48 -12.19
N LEU A 36 -0.59 -10.31 -12.73
CA LEU A 36 -1.85 -10.43 -11.99
C LEU A 36 -2.83 -11.34 -12.75
N GLN A 37 -2.97 -12.58 -12.27
CA GLN A 37 -3.78 -13.62 -12.92
C GLN A 37 -5.27 -13.52 -12.51
N HIS A 38 -5.87 -12.34 -12.65
CA HIS A 38 -7.26 -12.11 -12.32
C HIS A 38 -7.89 -11.11 -13.29
N GLU A 39 -8.76 -11.58 -14.17
CA GLU A 39 -9.27 -10.80 -15.31
C GLU A 39 -10.00 -9.51 -14.88
N GLU A 40 -10.85 -9.61 -13.84
CA GLU A 40 -11.58 -8.44 -13.35
C GLU A 40 -10.65 -7.37 -12.77
N ALA A 41 -9.63 -7.77 -12.02
CA ALA A 41 -8.65 -6.84 -11.46
C ALA A 41 -7.80 -6.18 -12.55
N LEU A 42 -7.46 -6.91 -13.61
CA LEU A 42 -6.80 -6.34 -14.80
C LEU A 42 -7.66 -5.26 -15.46
N LYS A 43 -8.98 -5.47 -15.59
CA LYS A 43 -9.91 -4.48 -16.14
C LYS A 43 -9.99 -3.24 -15.25
N ILE A 44 -10.16 -3.41 -13.94
CA ILE A 44 -10.18 -2.31 -12.97
C ILE A 44 -8.90 -1.47 -13.06
N LEU A 45 -7.74 -2.12 -13.15
CA LEU A 45 -6.45 -1.42 -13.23
C LEU A 45 -6.25 -0.71 -14.57
N HIS A 46 -6.68 -1.33 -15.67
CA HIS A 46 -6.69 -0.68 -16.98
C HIS A 46 -7.56 0.58 -16.98
N ASP A 47 -8.77 0.49 -16.45
CA ASP A 47 -9.72 1.60 -16.38
C ASP A 47 -9.26 2.71 -15.42
N ALA A 48 -8.47 2.35 -14.40
CA ALA A 48 -7.78 3.30 -13.52
C ALA A 48 -6.55 3.97 -14.18
N GLY A 49 -6.18 3.60 -15.42
CA GLY A 49 -5.09 4.21 -16.17
C GLY A 49 -3.74 3.45 -16.10
N ALA A 50 -3.74 2.21 -15.61
CA ALA A 50 -2.55 1.35 -15.70
C ALA A 50 -2.41 0.77 -17.13
N ASN A 51 -1.18 0.51 -17.55
CA ASN A 51 -0.93 -0.15 -18.84
C ASN A 51 -0.97 -1.67 -18.65
N VAL A 52 -1.94 -2.33 -19.27
CA VAL A 52 -2.21 -3.76 -19.06
C VAL A 52 -1.96 -4.55 -20.33
N ASP A 53 -1.07 -5.53 -20.24
CA ASP A 53 -0.96 -6.62 -21.22
C ASP A 53 -1.89 -7.75 -20.78
N PHE A 54 -3.09 -7.81 -21.34
CA PHE A 54 -4.09 -8.83 -21.01
C PHE A 54 -3.67 -10.25 -21.41
N LYS A 55 -2.80 -10.40 -22.41
CA LYS A 55 -2.35 -11.71 -22.88
C LYS A 55 -1.32 -12.31 -21.93
N ARG A 56 -0.37 -11.49 -21.46
CA ARG A 56 0.64 -11.89 -20.48
C ARG A 56 0.18 -11.74 -19.04
N GLN A 57 -0.96 -11.07 -18.84
CA GLN A 57 -1.53 -10.69 -17.55
C GLN A 57 -0.55 -9.85 -16.72
N ILE A 58 0.12 -8.89 -17.35
CA ILE A 58 1.10 -8.00 -16.71
C ILE A 58 0.54 -6.59 -16.66
N VAL A 59 0.56 -5.97 -15.49
CA VAL A 59 0.15 -4.59 -15.26
C VAL A 59 1.37 -3.73 -14.97
N LYS A 60 1.54 -2.65 -15.73
CA LYS A 60 2.56 -1.63 -15.50
C LYS A 60 1.89 -0.36 -14.99
N PHE A 61 2.45 0.21 -13.93
CA PHE A 61 1.86 1.33 -13.22
C PHE A 61 2.67 2.60 -13.48
N PRO A 62 2.07 3.63 -14.10
CA PRO A 62 2.68 4.96 -14.13
C PRO A 62 2.89 5.48 -12.70
N GLU A 63 4.01 6.16 -12.46
CA GLU A 63 4.32 6.74 -11.14
C GLU A 63 3.21 7.70 -10.67
N SER A 64 2.61 8.47 -11.58
CA SER A 64 1.50 9.36 -11.28
C SER A 64 0.31 8.62 -10.65
N LEU A 65 -0.06 7.46 -11.20
CA LEU A 65 -1.15 6.62 -10.70
C LEU A 65 -0.84 6.05 -9.32
N VAL A 66 0.39 5.58 -9.11
CA VAL A 66 0.84 5.06 -7.81
C VAL A 66 0.79 6.16 -6.76
N MET A 67 1.35 7.33 -7.07
CA MET A 67 1.39 8.46 -6.14
C MET A 67 0.00 9.04 -5.86
N GLU A 68 -0.90 9.06 -6.84
CA GLU A 68 -2.31 9.42 -6.61
C GLU A 68 -3.02 8.44 -5.69
N SER A 69 -2.80 7.15 -5.90
CA SER A 69 -3.37 6.09 -5.05
C SER A 69 -2.90 6.21 -3.60
N ILE A 70 -1.60 6.48 -3.39
CA ILE A 70 -1.04 6.74 -2.05
C ILE A 70 -1.66 7.98 -1.42
N ARG A 71 -1.90 9.05 -2.18
CA ARG A 71 -2.56 10.27 -1.66
C ARG A 71 -4.02 10.02 -1.25
N LYS A 72 -4.74 9.16 -1.95
CA LYS A 72 -6.13 8.79 -1.64
C LYS A 72 -6.22 7.86 -0.42
N ALA A 73 -5.16 7.12 -0.11
CA ALA A 73 -5.15 6.20 1.02
C ALA A 73 -5.33 6.93 2.37
N PRO A 74 -6.25 6.48 3.24
CA PRO A 74 -6.47 7.12 4.53
C PRO A 74 -5.27 6.92 5.46
N LYS A 75 -4.90 7.97 6.21
CA LYS A 75 -3.82 7.92 7.21
C LYS A 75 -4.25 7.28 8.54
N THR A 76 -5.55 7.23 8.78
CA THR A 76 -6.18 6.70 9.99
C THR A 76 -7.31 5.79 9.57
N ILE A 77 -7.34 4.58 10.13
CA ILE A 77 -8.38 3.58 9.84
C ILE A 77 -8.89 3.03 11.18
N ARG A 78 -10.22 3.01 11.36
CA ARG A 78 -10.87 2.35 12.49
C ARG A 78 -11.20 0.92 12.10
N PHE A 79 -10.70 -0.04 12.86
CA PHE A 79 -11.07 -1.44 12.79
C PHE A 79 -12.18 -1.70 13.80
N CYS A 80 -13.30 -2.23 13.31
CA CYS A 80 -14.48 -2.49 14.12
C CYS A 80 -14.52 -3.96 14.53
N GLY A 81 -14.55 -4.21 15.84
CA GLY A 81 -14.70 -5.55 16.40
C GLY A 81 -16.14 -6.04 16.30
N ARG A 82 -16.34 -7.34 16.52
CA ARG A 82 -17.70 -7.87 16.76
C ARG A 82 -18.32 -7.23 17.99
N ASP A 83 -17.51 -7.04 19.03
CA ASP A 83 -17.83 -6.25 20.21
C ASP A 83 -17.31 -4.82 20.01
N PRO A 84 -18.15 -3.77 20.10
CA PRO A 84 -17.70 -2.38 20.01
C PRO A 84 -16.63 -1.98 21.02
N GLU A 85 -16.51 -2.70 22.15
CA GLU A 85 -15.43 -2.46 23.11
C GLU A 85 -14.05 -2.86 22.56
N GLU A 86 -14.01 -3.77 21.60
CA GLU A 86 -12.80 -4.24 20.93
C GLU A 86 -12.41 -3.38 19.71
N ASP A 87 -13.19 -2.35 19.36
CA ASP A 87 -12.83 -1.39 18.32
C ASP A 87 -11.48 -0.73 18.63
N PHE A 88 -10.67 -0.53 17.58
CA PHE A 88 -9.43 0.22 17.69
C PHE A 88 -9.10 1.00 16.42
N THR A 89 -8.33 2.08 16.58
CA THR A 89 -7.94 2.97 15.49
C THR A 89 -6.44 2.86 15.24
N VAL A 90 -6.08 2.47 14.02
CA VAL A 90 -4.70 2.50 13.54
C VAL A 90 -4.40 3.90 13.04
N GLU A 91 -3.51 4.59 13.75
CA GLU A 91 -3.10 5.95 13.42
C GLU A 91 -1.70 6.25 13.98
N GLY A 92 -1.00 7.17 13.32
CA GLY A 92 0.26 7.72 13.81
C GLY A 92 1.30 6.65 14.11
N ARG A 93 1.69 6.55 15.39
CA ARG A 93 2.70 5.60 15.89
C ARG A 93 2.13 4.55 16.84
N LYS A 94 0.80 4.41 16.89
CA LYS A 94 0.16 3.43 17.76
C LYS A 94 0.42 2.01 17.25
N VAL A 95 0.84 1.14 18.15
CA VAL A 95 1.14 -0.27 17.84
C VAL A 95 0.09 -1.18 18.47
N PHE A 96 -0.39 -2.14 17.69
CA PHE A 96 -1.36 -3.17 18.09
C PHE A 96 -0.77 -4.56 17.82
N PHE A 97 -1.14 -5.54 18.63
CA PHE A 97 -0.69 -6.93 18.48
C PHE A 97 -1.85 -7.82 18.04
N GLY A 98 -1.57 -8.72 17.10
CA GLY A 98 -2.47 -9.77 16.66
C GLY A 98 -1.77 -11.14 16.68
N PRO A 99 -2.54 -12.24 16.66
CA PRO A 99 -1.98 -13.57 16.45
C PRO A 99 -1.29 -13.67 15.08
N CYS A 100 -0.39 -14.63 14.94
CA CYS A 100 0.27 -14.91 13.66
C CYS A 100 -0.77 -15.34 12.62
N SER A 101 -0.71 -14.74 11.43
CA SER A 101 -1.54 -15.05 10.26
C SER A 101 -0.99 -16.21 9.45
#